data_AF-A0A838LPY0-F1
#
_entry.id   AF-A0A838LPY0-F1
#
_cell.length_a   1.000
_cell.length_b   1.000
_cell.length_c   1.000
_cell.angle_alpha   90.00
_cell.angle_beta   90.00
_cell.angle_gamma   90.00
#
_symmetry.space_group_name_H-M   'P 1'
#
loop_
_entity.id
_entity.type
_entity.pdbx_description
1 polymer ?
#
loop_
_entity_poly.entity_id
_entity_poly.type
_entity_poly.pdbx_seq_one_letter_code
_entity_poly.pdbx_strand_id
1 'polypeptide(L)'
;MATDIEYALMAGRIYQSTRSEINWFPDLLSLGWTEQVDKSQSLPSGFEATYFTKGSEIVISFAGTGSNVDWWANAGGFFGVTSDQLRQAADYYLQVKANTSATISFTGHSLGGGLASLMAVFFGQTATTFDQAPFRNSASVAVAAALKDYLLNQRGYSETALQVLTDFIGTAVNGGIPGEGNVRDFSVRGEILSAASGLRIGVPTSLTHGGAPDLTLTVALHSQALLTAFIQSDQTAPEKHSFRDATFKLPDVVQMIFNDKLFAHTTARSNTTDENFIERLVRHQNGVAGLTTGEAPIAADAMLTRFTADLWKLAQDGGLTLRDGNPTNADLNEVSKALTAFAMQKYYEETADSTG
;
A
#
# COMPACT_ATOMS: atom_id res chain seq x y z
N MET A 1 0.55 16.06 -10.18
CA MET A 1 0.67 15.23 -8.97
C MET A 1 0.08 13.88 -9.26
N ALA A 2 0.75 12.82 -8.79
CA ALA A 2 0.24 11.47 -8.94
C ALA A 2 -1.15 11.35 -8.30
N THR A 3 -1.99 10.53 -8.90
CA THR A 3 -3.31 10.14 -8.40
C THR A 3 -3.17 9.14 -7.25
N ASP A 4 -4.24 8.96 -6.47
CA ASP A 4 -4.24 8.04 -5.34
C ASP A 4 -3.95 6.58 -5.75
N ILE A 5 -4.41 6.15 -6.94
CA ILE A 5 -4.05 4.83 -7.50
C ILE A 5 -2.58 4.76 -7.84
N GLU A 6 -2.03 5.77 -8.52
CA GLU A 6 -0.60 5.77 -8.87
C GLU A 6 0.26 5.68 -7.60
N TYR A 7 -0.09 6.41 -6.53
CA TYR A 7 0.58 6.29 -5.24
C TYR A 7 0.44 4.89 -4.61
N ALA A 8 -0.75 4.28 -4.66
CA ALA A 8 -0.99 2.94 -4.09
C ALA A 8 -0.21 1.85 -4.85
N LEU A 9 -0.18 1.96 -6.18
CA LEU A 9 0.60 1.07 -7.04
C LEU A 9 2.10 1.20 -6.75
N MET A 10 2.63 2.42 -6.63
CA MET A 10 4.05 2.64 -6.28
C MET A 10 4.39 2.15 -4.87
N ALA A 11 3.48 2.30 -3.91
CA ALA A 11 3.65 1.79 -2.54
C ALA A 11 3.62 0.26 -2.47
N GLY A 12 2.98 -0.43 -3.43
CA GLY A 12 3.07 -1.88 -3.57
C GLY A 12 4.24 -2.36 -4.42
N ARG A 13 4.60 -1.61 -5.47
CA ARG A 13 5.69 -1.94 -6.41
C ARG A 13 7.03 -2.05 -5.72
N ILE A 14 7.27 -1.25 -4.68
CA ILE A 14 8.57 -1.17 -4.00
C ILE A 14 8.98 -2.43 -3.22
N TYR A 15 8.10 -3.42 -3.03
CA TYR A 15 8.42 -4.64 -2.28
C TYR A 15 9.22 -5.68 -3.11
N GLN A 16 10.22 -5.26 -3.88
CA GLN A 16 10.93 -6.12 -4.84
C GLN A 16 11.96 -7.04 -4.18
N SER A 17 12.61 -6.56 -3.12
CA SER A 17 13.63 -7.35 -2.40
C SER A 17 13.05 -8.50 -1.57
N THR A 18 11.74 -8.49 -1.34
CA THR A 18 11.06 -9.42 -0.42
C THR A 18 9.99 -10.27 -1.11
N ARG A 19 9.50 -9.85 -2.27
CA ARG A 19 8.49 -10.59 -3.05
C ARG A 19 9.05 -11.16 -4.34
N SER A 20 8.50 -12.27 -4.81
CA SER A 20 8.80 -12.75 -6.18
C SER A 20 8.14 -11.85 -7.22
N GLU A 21 8.77 -11.76 -8.39
CA GLU A 21 8.37 -11.00 -9.57
C GLU A 21 6.95 -11.32 -10.03
N ILE A 22 6.50 -12.57 -9.86
CA ILE A 22 5.12 -12.97 -10.19
C ILE A 22 4.07 -12.29 -9.29
N ASN A 23 4.50 -11.68 -8.18
CA ASN A 23 3.65 -10.98 -7.21
C ASN A 23 4.00 -9.49 -7.09
N TRP A 24 4.87 -8.96 -7.97
CA TRP A 24 5.12 -7.53 -8.02
C TRP A 24 3.94 -6.79 -8.63
N PHE A 25 3.63 -5.63 -8.07
CA PHE A 25 2.62 -4.74 -8.64
C PHE A 25 3.09 -4.21 -10.00
N PRO A 26 2.18 -3.67 -10.83
CA PRO A 26 2.52 -2.99 -12.08
C PRO A 26 3.73 -2.04 -11.98
N ASP A 27 4.58 -2.03 -13.01
CA ASP A 27 5.71 -1.09 -13.16
C ASP A 27 5.29 0.36 -13.47
N LEU A 28 3.98 0.59 -13.64
CA LEU A 28 3.34 1.87 -13.93
C LEU A 28 3.75 2.53 -15.26
N LEU A 29 4.48 1.85 -16.16
CA LEU A 29 4.85 2.42 -17.46
C LEU A 29 3.63 2.72 -18.32
N SER A 30 2.60 1.88 -18.26
CA SER A 30 1.31 2.12 -18.94
C SER A 30 0.62 3.40 -18.47
N LEU A 31 0.95 3.89 -17.26
CA LEU A 31 0.45 5.13 -16.67
C LEU A 31 1.42 6.31 -16.88
N GLY A 32 2.51 6.10 -17.64
CA GLY A 32 3.51 7.13 -17.97
C GLY A 32 4.53 7.40 -16.88
N TRP A 33 4.65 6.52 -15.88
CA TRP A 33 5.71 6.58 -14.87
C TRP A 33 6.89 5.70 -15.25
N THR A 34 8.10 6.15 -14.92
CA THR A 34 9.31 5.33 -15.08
C THR A 34 9.94 5.09 -13.72
N GLU A 35 9.94 3.84 -13.28
CA GLU A 35 10.68 3.37 -12.11
C GLU A 35 12.19 3.50 -12.32
N GLN A 36 12.91 4.07 -11.35
CA GLN A 36 14.37 4.18 -11.39
C GLN A 36 15.03 2.97 -10.70
N VAL A 37 14.85 1.80 -11.30
CA VAL A 37 15.29 0.50 -10.75
C VAL A 37 16.79 0.48 -10.42
N ASP A 38 17.62 1.14 -11.24
CA ASP A 38 19.07 1.25 -11.02
C ASP A 38 19.45 2.15 -9.83
N LYS A 39 18.49 2.89 -9.31
CA LYS A 39 18.61 3.75 -8.12
C LYS A 39 17.87 3.18 -6.90
N SER A 40 17.30 1.99 -7.00
CA SER A 40 16.70 1.31 -5.85
C SER A 40 17.76 0.98 -4.80
N GLN A 41 17.41 1.14 -3.52
CA GLN A 41 18.25 0.74 -2.39
C GLN A 41 17.54 -0.33 -1.59
N SER A 42 18.28 -1.36 -1.18
CA SER A 42 17.86 -2.38 -0.22
C SER A 42 19.01 -2.61 0.76
N LEU A 43 18.79 -2.34 2.04
CA LEU A 43 19.83 -2.33 3.07
C LEU A 43 19.56 -3.38 4.16
N PRO A 44 20.60 -3.86 4.89
CA PRO A 44 20.45 -4.86 5.95
C PRO A 44 19.51 -4.46 7.10
N SER A 45 19.24 -3.17 7.27
CA SER A 45 18.24 -2.63 8.22
C SER A 45 16.79 -2.98 7.85
N GLY A 46 16.56 -3.55 6.67
CA GLY A 46 15.23 -3.70 6.07
C GLY A 46 14.71 -2.43 5.40
N PHE A 47 15.56 -1.39 5.25
CA PHE A 47 15.20 -0.24 4.41
C PHE A 47 15.21 -0.63 2.94
N GLU A 48 14.12 -0.33 2.26
CA GLU A 48 14.00 -0.46 0.82
C GLU A 48 13.28 0.75 0.24
N ALA A 49 13.85 1.34 -0.81
CA ALA A 49 13.34 2.56 -1.44
C ALA A 49 13.69 2.63 -2.92
N THR A 50 12.79 3.22 -3.71
CA THR A 50 13.02 3.64 -5.09
C THR A 50 12.30 4.94 -5.38
N TYR A 51 12.44 5.48 -6.58
CA TYR A 51 11.58 6.57 -7.04
C TYR A 51 11.10 6.40 -8.47
N PHE A 52 9.97 7.03 -8.74
CA PHE A 52 9.30 7.04 -10.04
C PHE A 52 9.33 8.46 -10.58
N THR A 53 9.50 8.58 -11.90
CA THR A 53 9.53 9.87 -12.59
C THR A 53 8.42 9.99 -13.63
N LYS A 54 7.81 11.17 -13.75
CA LYS A 54 6.86 11.52 -14.81
C LYS A 54 6.93 13.03 -15.06
N GLY A 55 7.57 13.44 -16.15
CA GLY A 55 7.79 14.85 -16.45
C GLY A 55 8.57 15.56 -15.34
N SER A 56 8.00 16.60 -14.74
CA SER A 56 8.59 17.37 -13.63
C SER A 56 8.21 16.85 -12.25
N GLU A 57 7.76 15.60 -12.16
CA GLU A 57 7.28 14.98 -10.92
C GLU A 57 8.12 13.76 -10.54
N ILE A 58 8.41 13.66 -9.25
CA ILE A 58 9.08 12.52 -8.63
C ILE A 58 8.24 12.02 -7.46
N VAL A 59 8.05 10.70 -7.39
CA VAL A 59 7.48 10.04 -6.23
C VAL A 59 8.52 9.09 -5.65
N ILE A 60 8.95 9.32 -4.42
CA ILE A 60 9.81 8.38 -3.69
C ILE A 60 8.90 7.40 -2.94
N SER A 61 9.12 6.10 -3.16
CA SER A 61 8.38 5.03 -2.50
C SER A 61 9.27 4.31 -1.50
N PHE A 62 8.76 4.07 -0.30
CA PHE A 62 9.43 3.30 0.75
C PHE A 62 8.67 2.01 1.01
N ALA A 63 9.38 0.88 1.05
CA ALA A 63 8.78 -0.39 1.47
C ALA A 63 8.52 -0.41 2.97
N GLY A 64 7.47 -1.13 3.37
CA GLY A 64 7.33 -1.58 4.75
C GLY A 64 8.12 -2.85 5.04
N THR A 65 7.84 -3.48 6.17
CA THR A 65 8.50 -4.74 6.56
C THR A 65 8.17 -5.87 5.58
N GLY A 66 9.19 -6.48 4.98
CA GLY A 66 9.04 -7.69 4.15
C GLY A 66 8.70 -8.94 4.97
N SER A 67 7.94 -9.87 4.39
CA SER A 67 7.38 -11.05 5.06
C SER A 67 8.45 -12.04 5.57
N ASN A 68 8.35 -12.35 6.88
CA ASN A 68 8.92 -13.45 7.69
C ASN A 68 9.24 -12.98 9.12
N VAL A 69 9.19 -11.66 9.35
CA VAL A 69 9.11 -11.10 10.69
C VAL A 69 7.67 -11.26 11.15
N ASP A 70 7.45 -11.76 12.37
CA ASP A 70 6.17 -11.67 13.08
C ASP A 70 5.90 -10.19 13.41
N TRP A 71 5.67 -9.41 12.35
CA TRP A 71 5.56 -7.97 12.42
C TRP A 71 4.34 -7.56 13.22
N TRP A 72 3.35 -8.45 13.37
CA TRP A 72 2.23 -8.27 14.28
C TRP A 72 2.64 -8.36 15.75
N ALA A 73 3.38 -9.41 16.16
CA ALA A 73 3.94 -9.45 17.52
C ALA A 73 4.88 -8.28 17.79
N ASN A 74 5.60 -7.80 16.77
CA ASN A 74 6.44 -6.61 16.88
C ASN A 74 5.63 -5.29 16.93
N ALA A 75 4.52 -5.19 16.18
CA ALA A 75 3.63 -4.04 16.20
C ALA A 75 2.90 -3.92 17.55
N GLY A 76 2.59 -5.05 18.20
CA GLY A 76 1.98 -5.10 19.53
C GLY A 76 2.85 -4.58 20.69
N GLY A 77 4.10 -4.19 20.45
CA GLY A 77 5.02 -3.76 21.51
C GLY A 77 5.91 -2.55 21.23
N PHE A 78 6.04 -2.06 19.99
CA PHE A 78 7.01 -1.01 19.69
C PHE A 78 6.59 -0.11 18.51
N PHE A 79 5.64 0.80 18.75
CA PHE A 79 5.35 1.86 17.76
C PHE A 79 6.47 2.91 17.80
N GLY A 80 7.50 2.69 16.97
CA GLY A 80 8.60 3.63 16.75
C GLY A 80 9.37 3.28 15.48
N VAL A 81 9.80 4.29 14.73
CA VAL A 81 10.72 4.10 13.61
C VAL A 81 12.09 3.70 14.13
N THR A 82 12.77 2.73 13.47
CA THR A 82 14.18 2.49 13.80
C THR A 82 14.99 3.72 13.38
N SER A 83 15.98 4.09 14.19
CA SER A 83 16.85 5.22 13.87
C SER A 83 17.50 5.07 12.50
N ASP A 84 17.81 3.85 12.10
CA ASP A 84 18.57 3.57 10.88
C ASP A 84 17.70 3.73 9.64
N GLN A 85 16.47 3.19 9.62
CA GLN A 85 15.57 3.37 8.46
C GLN A 85 15.13 4.83 8.31
N LEU A 86 14.95 5.56 9.42
CA LEU A 86 14.68 7.00 9.36
C LEU A 86 15.84 7.78 8.73
N ARG A 87 17.07 7.50 9.18
CA ARG A 87 18.30 8.10 8.65
C ARG A 87 18.50 7.78 7.18
N GLN A 88 18.27 6.52 6.79
CA GLN A 88 18.40 6.05 5.41
C GLN A 88 17.33 6.67 4.50
N ALA A 89 16.09 6.82 4.96
CA ALA A 89 15.03 7.50 4.20
C ALA A 89 15.38 8.98 3.92
N ALA A 90 15.89 9.68 4.92
CA ALA A 90 16.30 11.08 4.77
C ALA A 90 17.51 11.24 3.84
N ASP A 91 18.50 10.36 3.98
CA ASP A 91 19.67 10.33 3.10
C ASP A 91 19.27 10.02 1.65
N TYR A 92 18.36 9.07 1.43
CA TYR A 92 17.82 8.75 0.10
C TYR A 92 17.09 9.95 -0.52
N TYR A 93 16.22 10.62 0.23
CA TYR A 93 15.54 11.83 -0.23
C TYR A 93 16.53 12.91 -0.66
N LEU A 94 17.55 13.19 0.16
CA LEU A 94 18.54 14.23 -0.15
C LEU A 94 19.40 13.86 -1.38
N GLN A 95 19.74 12.58 -1.56
CA GLN A 95 20.41 12.10 -2.79
C GLN A 95 19.55 12.35 -4.04
N VAL A 96 18.25 12.04 -3.98
CA VAL A 96 17.33 12.31 -5.09
C VAL A 96 17.19 13.82 -5.33
N LYS A 97 16.98 14.59 -4.25
CA LYS A 97 16.78 16.05 -4.31
C LYS A 97 17.98 16.79 -4.90
N ALA A 98 19.21 16.35 -4.61
CA ALA A 98 20.43 16.97 -5.10
C ALA A 98 20.55 16.94 -6.65
N ASN A 99 19.86 16.02 -7.31
CA ASN A 99 19.97 15.78 -8.75
C ASN A 99 18.76 16.31 -9.54
N THR A 100 17.86 17.07 -8.93
CA THR A 100 16.60 17.44 -9.58
C THR A 100 15.98 18.74 -9.08
N SER A 101 15.30 19.45 -9.98
CA SER A 101 14.38 20.55 -9.69
C SER A 101 12.91 20.12 -9.68
N ALA A 102 12.63 18.84 -9.97
CA ALA A 102 11.29 18.28 -9.95
C ALA A 102 10.63 18.40 -8.57
N THR A 103 9.30 18.44 -8.57
CA THR A 103 8.50 18.35 -7.36
C THR A 103 8.57 16.92 -6.84
N ILE A 104 9.00 16.75 -5.59
CA ILE A 104 9.13 15.44 -4.94
C ILE A 104 7.94 15.25 -3.99
N SER A 105 7.34 14.07 -4.02
CA SER A 105 6.36 13.61 -3.03
C SER A 105 6.70 12.19 -2.58
N PHE A 106 6.10 11.75 -1.48
CA PHE A 106 6.37 10.45 -0.88
C PHE A 106 5.17 9.53 -0.88
N THR A 107 5.44 8.23 -0.93
CA THR A 107 4.44 7.18 -0.74
C THR A 107 5.04 5.96 -0.04
N GLY A 108 4.17 5.13 0.49
CA GLY A 108 4.55 3.87 1.12
C GLY A 108 3.40 3.24 1.89
N HIS A 109 3.56 1.96 2.17
CA HIS A 109 2.60 1.16 2.93
C HIS A 109 3.16 0.75 4.30
N SER A 110 2.32 0.62 5.32
CA SER A 110 2.73 0.11 6.64
C SER A 110 3.89 0.95 7.21
N LEU A 111 5.00 0.33 7.61
CA LEU A 111 6.24 1.00 8.02
C LEU A 111 6.77 1.98 6.97
N GLY A 112 6.68 1.66 5.68
CA GLY A 112 7.08 2.54 4.58
C GLY A 112 6.20 3.78 4.47
N GLY A 113 4.89 3.64 4.75
CA GLY A 113 3.97 4.78 4.88
C GLY A 113 4.34 5.68 6.06
N GLY A 114 4.74 5.08 7.18
CA GLY A 114 5.28 5.83 8.32
C GLY A 114 6.51 6.65 7.94
N LEU A 115 7.48 6.05 7.23
CA LEU A 115 8.66 6.76 6.73
C LEU A 115 8.29 7.89 5.76
N ALA A 116 7.40 7.62 4.80
CA ALA A 116 6.91 8.64 3.86
C ALA A 116 6.28 9.84 4.58
N SER A 117 5.45 9.58 5.60
CA SER A 117 4.81 10.64 6.40
C SER A 117 5.83 11.48 7.18
N LEU A 118 6.87 10.86 7.75
CA LEU A 118 7.96 11.57 8.42
C LEU A 118 8.79 12.41 7.45
N MET A 119 9.12 11.87 6.28
CA MET A 119 9.87 12.61 5.26
C MET A 119 9.09 13.82 4.75
N ALA A 120 7.77 13.69 4.58
CA ALA A 120 6.91 14.81 4.19
C ALA A 120 6.96 15.95 5.21
N VAL A 121 6.75 15.67 6.50
CA VAL A 121 6.73 16.73 7.53
C VAL A 121 8.12 17.31 7.80
N PHE A 122 9.17 16.49 7.82
CA PHE A 122 10.54 16.94 8.08
C PHE A 122 11.14 17.78 6.95
N PHE A 123 10.75 17.53 5.70
CA PHE A 123 11.29 18.22 4.53
C PHE A 123 10.25 19.07 3.78
N GLY A 124 9.10 19.34 4.41
CA GLY A 124 8.07 20.23 3.87
C GLY A 124 7.52 19.78 2.51
N GLN A 125 7.40 18.48 2.28
CA GLN A 125 6.83 17.90 1.05
C GLN A 125 5.42 17.32 1.32
N THR A 126 4.82 16.71 0.31
CA THR A 126 3.55 15.98 0.42
C THR A 126 3.79 14.47 0.49
N ALA A 127 2.86 13.77 1.13
CA ALA A 127 2.82 12.30 1.09
C ALA A 127 1.38 11.78 0.94
N THR A 128 1.24 10.67 0.23
CA THR A 128 0.05 9.82 0.26
C THR A 128 0.47 8.45 0.76
N THR A 129 -0.09 8.01 1.88
CA THR A 129 0.33 6.79 2.58
C THR A 129 -0.80 5.80 2.69
N PHE A 130 -0.46 4.53 2.90
CA PHE A 130 -1.40 3.42 2.92
C PHE A 130 -1.19 2.56 4.16
N ASP A 131 -2.23 2.43 4.98
CA ASP A 131 -2.20 1.80 6.30
C ASP A 131 -0.94 2.18 7.08
N GLN A 132 -0.64 3.48 7.18
CA GLN A 132 0.69 3.88 7.65
C GLN A 132 0.97 3.43 9.08
N ALA A 133 2.24 3.16 9.36
CA ALA A 133 2.72 2.99 10.72
C ALA A 133 2.49 4.28 11.55
N PRO A 134 2.08 4.14 12.82
CA PRO A 134 1.68 5.25 13.67
C PRO A 134 2.91 6.00 14.25
N PHE A 135 3.61 6.75 13.41
CA PHE A 135 4.87 7.44 13.75
C PHE A 135 4.71 8.90 14.21
N ARG A 136 3.51 9.33 14.64
CA ARG A 136 3.27 10.71 15.14
C ARG A 136 4.29 11.16 16.19
N ASN A 137 4.63 10.29 17.14
CA ASN A 137 5.60 10.61 18.20
C ASN A 137 7.03 10.80 17.67
N SER A 138 7.35 10.21 16.51
CA SER A 138 8.65 10.39 15.85
C SER A 138 8.75 11.74 15.14
N ALA A 139 7.64 12.41 14.82
CA ALA A 139 7.64 13.76 14.26
C ALA A 139 7.85 14.83 15.35
N SER A 140 8.96 14.73 16.08
CA SER A 140 9.28 15.61 17.22
C SER A 140 10.59 16.38 17.02
N VAL A 141 10.75 17.47 17.77
CA VAL A 141 11.97 18.30 17.79
C VAL A 141 13.22 17.45 18.09
N ALA A 142 13.14 16.55 19.08
CA ALA A 142 14.28 15.73 19.49
C ALA A 142 14.74 14.78 18.37
N VAL A 143 13.78 14.14 17.69
CA VAL A 143 14.08 13.22 16.58
C VAL A 143 14.61 13.99 15.36
N ALA A 144 13.99 15.12 15.00
CA ALA A 144 14.45 15.95 13.89
C ALA A 144 15.86 16.52 14.15
N ALA A 145 16.16 16.95 15.38
CA ALA A 145 17.50 17.42 15.75
C ALA A 145 18.55 16.30 15.67
N ALA A 146 18.24 15.10 16.16
CA ALA A 146 19.12 13.94 16.04
C ALA A 146 19.35 13.50 14.58
N LEU A 147 18.31 13.60 13.75
CA LEU A 147 18.41 13.34 12.31
C LEU A 147 19.29 14.39 11.62
N LYS A 148 19.09 15.68 11.94
CA LYS A 148 19.91 16.77 11.41
C LYS A 148 21.38 16.58 11.78
N ASP A 149 21.69 16.28 13.04
CA ASP A 149 23.04 16.01 13.52
C ASP A 149 23.70 14.87 12.74
N TYR A 150 22.98 13.75 12.55
CA TYR A 150 23.45 12.64 11.73
C TYR A 150 23.77 13.07 10.28
N LEU A 151 22.87 13.81 9.64
CA LEU A 151 23.03 14.23 8.25
C LEU A 151 24.21 15.21 8.08
N LEU A 152 24.42 16.12 9.02
CA LEU A 152 25.57 17.03 9.03
C LEU A 152 26.87 16.28 9.28
N ASN A 153 26.94 15.56 10.41
CA ASN A 153 28.22 15.09 10.95
C ASN A 153 28.65 13.73 10.42
N GLN A 154 27.72 12.89 9.96
CA GLN A 154 28.03 11.54 9.47
C GLN A 154 27.82 11.39 7.96
N ARG A 155 26.96 12.19 7.34
CA ARG A 155 26.73 12.17 5.87
C ARG A 155 27.36 13.36 5.14
N GLY A 156 27.75 14.42 5.85
CA GLY A 156 28.46 15.56 5.27
C GLY A 156 27.57 16.52 4.48
N TYR A 157 26.24 16.50 4.70
CA TYR A 157 25.36 17.51 4.11
C TYR A 157 25.65 18.90 4.70
N SER A 158 25.40 19.95 3.92
CA SER A 158 25.55 21.34 4.38
C SER A 158 24.32 21.81 5.17
N GLU A 159 24.50 22.81 6.04
CA GLU A 159 23.40 23.50 6.71
C GLU A 159 22.34 24.01 5.71
N THR A 160 22.79 24.56 4.57
CA THR A 160 21.90 25.03 3.51
C THR A 160 21.02 23.91 2.94
N ALA A 161 21.59 22.71 2.75
CA ALA A 161 20.81 21.56 2.26
C ALA A 161 19.78 21.07 3.29
N LEU A 162 20.02 21.35 4.58
CA LEU A 162 19.16 20.95 5.71
C LEU A 162 18.32 22.10 6.26
N GLN A 163 18.19 23.21 5.54
CA GLN A 163 17.46 24.39 6.00
C GLN A 163 16.00 24.04 6.34
N VAL A 164 15.32 23.25 5.50
CA VAL A 164 13.91 22.88 5.73
C VAL A 164 13.74 22.07 7.02
N LEU A 165 14.69 21.19 7.34
CA LEU A 165 14.67 20.44 8.60
C LEU A 165 14.92 21.36 9.80
N THR A 166 15.74 22.40 9.63
CA THR A 166 15.93 23.46 10.64
C THR A 166 14.64 24.25 10.87
N ASP A 167 13.93 24.58 9.80
CA ASP A 167 12.66 25.30 9.86
C ASP A 167 11.57 24.44 10.55
N PHE A 168 11.54 23.13 10.27
CA PHE A 168 10.69 22.17 10.99
C PHE A 168 10.98 22.21 12.49
N ILE A 169 12.26 22.09 12.89
CA ILE A 169 12.67 22.13 14.31
C ILE A 169 12.20 23.43 14.96
N GLY A 170 12.48 24.58 14.33
CA GLY A 170 12.13 25.90 14.84
C GLY A 170 10.62 26.14 14.95
N THR A 171 9.82 25.52 14.08
CA THR A 171 8.36 25.64 14.13
C THR A 171 7.77 24.69 15.18
N ALA A 172 8.26 23.44 15.25
CA ALA A 172 7.74 22.39 16.11
C ALA A 172 7.93 22.66 17.61
N VAL A 173 8.84 23.56 18.02
CA VAL A 173 8.97 23.98 19.43
C VAL A 173 7.69 24.61 19.99
N ASN A 174 6.83 25.15 19.13
CA ASN A 174 5.56 25.77 19.51
C ASN A 174 4.41 24.74 19.63
N GLY A 175 4.70 23.45 19.45
CA GLY A 175 3.73 22.36 19.48
C GLY A 175 3.13 22.01 18.12
N GLY A 176 2.47 20.85 18.05
CA GLY A 176 1.93 20.27 16.81
C GLY A 176 3.03 19.73 15.88
N ILE A 177 2.60 19.26 14.70
CA ILE A 177 3.50 18.78 13.64
C ILE A 177 3.41 19.75 12.46
N PRO A 178 4.46 20.55 12.19
CA PRO A 178 4.51 21.42 11.03
C PRO A 178 4.26 20.64 9.73
N GLY A 179 3.39 21.16 8.87
CA GLY A 179 3.10 20.55 7.57
C GLY A 179 2.28 19.26 7.63
N GLU A 180 1.72 18.89 8.79
CA GLU A 180 0.91 17.67 8.94
C GLU A 180 -0.21 17.54 7.91
N GLY A 181 -0.90 18.64 7.57
CA GLY A 181 -1.97 18.64 6.57
C GLY A 181 -1.53 18.28 5.14
N ASN A 182 -0.23 18.18 4.87
CA ASN A 182 0.33 17.77 3.57
C ASN A 182 0.42 16.24 3.42
N VAL A 183 0.08 15.48 4.48
CA VAL A 183 0.06 14.02 4.47
C VAL A 183 -1.39 13.55 4.40
N ARG A 184 -1.70 12.69 3.44
CA ARG A 184 -2.97 11.98 3.33
C ARG A 184 -2.73 10.50 3.65
N ASP A 185 -3.46 9.97 4.62
CA ASP A 185 -3.36 8.57 5.02
C ASP A 185 -4.62 7.81 4.63
N PHE A 186 -4.50 6.85 3.71
CA PHE A 186 -5.57 5.91 3.40
C PHE A 186 -5.43 4.69 4.28
N SER A 187 -6.52 4.24 4.90
CA SER A 187 -6.47 3.01 5.67
C SER A 187 -7.71 2.15 5.61
N VAL A 188 -7.53 0.84 5.50
CA VAL A 188 -8.63 -0.13 5.55
C VAL A 188 -9.24 -0.13 6.95
N ARG A 189 -10.56 0.06 7.05
CA ARG A 189 -11.20 0.08 8.37
C ARG A 189 -11.06 -1.29 9.04
N GLY A 190 -10.46 -1.32 10.22
CA GLY A 190 -10.33 -2.55 11.00
C GLY A 190 -9.07 -3.35 10.70
N GLU A 191 -8.16 -2.82 9.87
CA GLU A 191 -6.82 -3.39 9.80
C GLU A 191 -6.06 -3.24 11.13
N ILE A 192 -4.98 -3.98 11.22
CA ILE A 192 -4.27 -4.28 12.44
C ILE A 192 -3.73 -3.06 13.22
N LEU A 193 -3.29 -2.02 12.51
CA LEU A 193 -2.80 -0.74 13.04
C LEU A 193 -3.93 0.25 13.33
N SER A 194 -5.19 -0.07 13.04
CA SER A 194 -6.34 0.78 13.34
C SER A 194 -6.45 1.06 14.85
N ALA A 195 -5.95 0.14 15.69
CA ALA A 195 -5.85 0.32 17.15
C ALA A 195 -4.99 1.52 17.58
N ALA A 196 -4.06 1.95 16.73
CA ALA A 196 -3.16 3.09 16.94
C ALA A 196 -3.38 4.21 15.90
N SER A 197 -4.54 4.24 15.23
CA SER A 197 -4.85 5.22 14.18
C SER A 197 -4.68 6.68 14.61
N GLY A 198 -4.95 7.02 15.87
CA GLY A 198 -4.72 8.37 16.43
C GLY A 198 -3.25 8.81 16.47
N LEU A 199 -2.32 7.87 16.30
CA LEU A 199 -0.88 8.11 16.25
C LEU A 199 -0.33 8.12 14.81
N ARG A 200 -1.19 8.11 13.80
CA ARG A 200 -0.80 8.38 12.40
C ARG A 200 -0.65 9.88 12.17
N ILE A 201 0.18 10.23 11.18
CA ILE A 201 0.45 11.62 10.77
C ILE A 201 -0.46 11.94 9.58
N GLY A 202 -1.08 13.12 9.58
CA GLY A 202 -1.84 13.60 8.44
C GLY A 202 -3.35 13.44 8.53
N VAL A 203 -4.00 13.59 7.38
CA VAL A 203 -5.44 13.58 7.22
C VAL A 203 -5.91 12.17 6.86
N PRO A 204 -6.67 11.48 7.73
CA PRO A 204 -7.07 10.11 7.50
C PRO A 204 -8.22 10.03 6.47
N THR A 205 -8.18 9.00 5.63
CA THR A 205 -9.21 8.58 4.70
C THR A 205 -9.49 7.10 4.94
N SER A 206 -10.61 6.79 5.59
CA SER A 206 -10.95 5.40 5.91
C SER A 206 -11.62 4.70 4.72
N LEU A 207 -11.02 3.60 4.29
CA LEU A 207 -11.59 2.66 3.32
C LEU A 207 -12.48 1.68 4.07
N THR A 208 -13.76 2.03 4.21
CA THR A 208 -14.74 1.16 4.85
C THR A 208 -15.12 0.01 3.92
N HIS A 209 -15.10 -1.20 4.43
CA HIS A 209 -15.59 -2.41 3.79
C HIS A 209 -16.25 -3.27 4.88
N GLY A 210 -17.11 -4.22 4.51
CA GLY A 210 -17.73 -5.11 5.49
C GLY A 210 -18.63 -4.42 6.54
N GLY A 211 -19.32 -5.23 7.33
CA GLY A 211 -20.15 -4.77 8.44
C GLY A 211 -19.34 -4.38 9.69
N ALA A 212 -19.53 -5.11 10.78
CA ALA A 212 -18.73 -4.94 11.99
C ALA A 212 -17.26 -5.36 11.72
N PRO A 213 -16.26 -4.76 12.40
CA PRO A 213 -14.87 -5.18 12.24
C PRO A 213 -14.70 -6.67 12.60
N ASP A 214 -14.22 -7.47 11.66
CA ASP A 214 -13.83 -8.86 11.92
C ASP A 214 -12.38 -8.89 12.39
N LEU A 215 -12.20 -9.11 13.70
CA LEU A 215 -10.88 -9.11 14.33
C LEU A 215 -9.97 -10.24 13.81
N THR A 216 -10.55 -11.31 13.25
CA THR A 216 -9.79 -12.43 12.67
C THR A 216 -9.12 -12.06 11.35
N LEU A 217 -9.61 -11.01 10.67
CA LEU A 217 -9.09 -10.54 9.38
C LEU A 217 -8.13 -9.37 9.50
N THR A 218 -7.89 -8.82 10.69
CA THR A 218 -7.09 -7.60 10.90
C THR A 218 -5.74 -7.58 10.16
N VAL A 219 -5.03 -8.70 10.09
CA VAL A 219 -3.77 -8.86 9.32
C VAL A 219 -4.01 -8.91 7.81
N ALA A 220 -5.05 -9.61 7.36
CA ALA A 220 -5.44 -9.67 5.95
C ALA A 220 -5.90 -8.30 5.42
N LEU A 221 -6.58 -7.52 6.26
CA LEU A 221 -7.00 -6.16 5.95
C LEU A 221 -5.83 -5.19 5.81
N HIS A 222 -4.68 -5.49 6.41
CA HIS A 222 -3.42 -4.76 6.24
C HIS A 222 -2.66 -5.14 4.95
N SER A 223 -3.33 -5.80 4.01
CA SER A 223 -2.74 -6.16 2.73
C SER A 223 -2.73 -4.98 1.78
N GLN A 224 -1.53 -4.59 1.34
CA GLN A 224 -1.34 -3.56 0.33
C GLN A 224 -2.10 -3.85 -0.97
N ALA A 225 -2.23 -5.13 -1.36
CA ALA A 225 -2.92 -5.52 -2.59
C ALA A 225 -4.44 -5.39 -2.43
N LEU A 226 -4.99 -5.77 -1.28
CA LEU A 226 -6.41 -5.56 -0.99
C LEU A 226 -6.75 -4.06 -0.96
N LEU A 227 -5.95 -3.28 -0.23
CA LEU A 227 -6.10 -1.82 -0.17
C LEU A 227 -6.03 -1.21 -1.59
N THR A 228 -5.06 -1.63 -2.40
CA THR A 228 -4.89 -1.09 -3.75
C THR A 228 -6.06 -1.47 -4.66
N ALA A 229 -6.54 -2.72 -4.55
CA ALA A 229 -7.74 -3.17 -5.27
C ALA A 229 -8.99 -2.37 -4.86
N PHE A 230 -9.13 -2.02 -3.59
CA PHE A 230 -10.19 -1.13 -3.12
C PHE A 230 -10.12 0.24 -3.79
N ILE A 231 -8.96 0.89 -3.80
CA ILE A 231 -8.79 2.21 -4.44
C ILE A 231 -8.97 2.11 -5.96
N GLN A 232 -8.44 1.07 -6.61
CA GLN A 232 -8.62 0.84 -8.06
C GLN A 232 -10.08 0.65 -8.45
N SER A 233 -10.82 -0.13 -7.67
CA SER A 233 -12.22 -0.37 -7.92
C SER A 233 -13.07 0.88 -7.67
N ASP A 234 -12.77 1.65 -6.62
CA ASP A 234 -13.48 2.91 -6.33
C ASP A 234 -13.37 3.94 -7.50
N GLN A 235 -12.32 3.88 -8.32
CA GLN A 235 -12.19 4.74 -9.49
C GLN A 235 -12.84 4.18 -10.77
N THR A 236 -12.94 2.85 -10.88
CA THR A 236 -13.37 2.19 -12.13
C THR A 236 -14.83 1.72 -12.10
N ALA A 237 -15.39 1.50 -10.90
CA ALA A 237 -16.75 1.03 -10.72
C ALA A 237 -17.78 2.18 -10.68
N PRO A 238 -19.05 1.91 -11.03
CA PRO A 238 -20.15 2.83 -10.73
C PRO A 238 -20.24 3.14 -9.23
N GLU A 239 -20.83 4.30 -8.90
CA GLU A 239 -21.02 4.71 -7.51
C GLU A 239 -21.78 3.62 -6.71
N LYS A 240 -21.26 3.25 -5.54
CA LYS A 240 -21.82 2.20 -4.65
C LYS A 240 -21.79 0.77 -5.22
N HIS A 241 -20.96 0.54 -6.24
CA HIS A 241 -20.77 -0.77 -6.88
C HIS A 241 -19.29 -1.17 -6.91
N SER A 242 -18.45 -0.56 -6.09
CA SER A 242 -17.03 -0.88 -6.04
C SER A 242 -16.79 -2.22 -5.36
N PHE A 243 -15.55 -2.69 -5.42
CA PHE A 243 -15.13 -3.92 -4.76
C PHE A 243 -15.31 -3.83 -3.24
N ARG A 244 -15.18 -2.63 -2.66
CA ARG A 244 -15.50 -2.40 -1.25
C ARG A 244 -17.00 -2.57 -0.98
N ASP A 245 -17.85 -2.08 -1.86
CA ASP A 245 -19.30 -2.25 -1.73
C ASP A 245 -19.70 -3.73 -1.88
N ALA A 246 -19.07 -4.45 -2.80
CA ALA A 246 -19.28 -5.88 -2.98
C ALA A 246 -18.86 -6.66 -1.72
N THR A 247 -17.67 -6.40 -1.16
CA THR A 247 -17.21 -7.03 0.09
C THR A 247 -18.02 -6.63 1.32
N PHE A 248 -18.70 -5.48 1.29
CA PHE A 248 -19.67 -5.11 2.32
C PHE A 248 -20.89 -6.03 2.32
N LYS A 249 -21.41 -6.34 1.13
CA LYS A 249 -22.58 -7.20 0.95
C LYS A 249 -22.26 -8.70 0.94
N LEU A 250 -21.01 -9.05 0.64
CA LEU A 250 -20.48 -10.40 0.58
C LEU A 250 -19.35 -10.54 1.61
N PRO A 251 -19.66 -10.65 2.91
CA PRO A 251 -18.66 -10.55 3.97
C PRO A 251 -17.58 -11.64 3.90
N ASP A 252 -17.88 -12.80 3.32
CA ASP A 252 -16.94 -13.92 3.17
C ASP A 252 -15.87 -13.68 2.09
N VAL A 253 -16.04 -12.72 1.16
CA VAL A 253 -15.12 -12.52 0.02
C VAL A 253 -13.69 -12.26 0.51
N VAL A 254 -13.52 -11.39 1.51
CA VAL A 254 -12.18 -11.09 2.04
C VAL A 254 -11.58 -12.34 2.69
N GLN A 255 -12.35 -13.06 3.50
CA GLN A 255 -11.86 -14.30 4.11
C GLN A 255 -11.42 -15.33 3.05
N MET A 256 -12.16 -15.46 1.96
CA MET A 256 -11.84 -16.38 0.88
C MET A 256 -10.58 -15.98 0.11
N ILE A 257 -10.38 -14.69 -0.14
CA ILE A 257 -9.17 -14.16 -0.80
C ILE A 257 -7.89 -14.50 -0.04
N PHE A 258 -7.96 -14.55 1.30
CA PHE A 258 -6.82 -14.84 2.16
C PHE A 258 -6.80 -16.28 2.71
N ASN A 259 -7.57 -17.19 2.11
CA ASN A 259 -7.59 -18.60 2.49
C ASN A 259 -6.52 -19.40 1.72
N ASP A 260 -5.56 -19.98 2.43
CA ASP A 260 -4.44 -20.76 1.89
C ASP A 260 -4.85 -22.11 1.27
N LYS A 261 -6.09 -22.54 1.49
CA LYS A 261 -6.71 -23.69 0.81
C LYS A 261 -7.41 -23.31 -0.49
N LEU A 262 -7.48 -22.01 -0.80
CA LEU A 262 -7.95 -21.46 -2.06
C LEU A 262 -6.75 -20.90 -2.84
N PHE A 263 -6.81 -19.62 -3.25
CA PHE A 263 -5.80 -18.96 -4.08
C PHE A 263 -4.96 -17.95 -3.31
N ALA A 264 -4.89 -18.08 -1.97
CA ALA A 264 -3.97 -17.31 -1.17
C ALA A 264 -2.60 -18.01 -1.15
N HIS A 265 -1.62 -17.42 -1.82
CA HIS A 265 -0.26 -17.92 -1.89
C HIS A 265 0.72 -16.93 -1.26
N THR A 266 1.82 -17.43 -0.70
CA THR A 266 2.85 -16.55 -0.15
C THR A 266 3.46 -15.68 -1.26
N THR A 267 3.64 -14.38 -1.01
CA THR A 267 4.27 -13.49 -1.98
C THR A 267 5.79 -13.51 -1.91
N ALA A 268 6.37 -14.25 -0.96
CA ALA A 268 7.82 -14.31 -0.71
C ALA A 268 8.61 -14.71 -1.96
N ARG A 269 9.87 -14.26 -2.05
CA ARG A 269 10.79 -14.59 -3.17
C ARG A 269 10.94 -16.08 -3.47
N SER A 270 10.70 -16.97 -2.52
CA SER A 270 10.76 -18.41 -2.73
C SER A 270 9.62 -18.95 -3.58
N ASN A 271 8.48 -18.26 -3.66
CA ASN A 271 7.34 -18.67 -4.46
C ASN A 271 7.45 -18.08 -5.87
N THR A 272 7.86 -18.92 -6.82
CA THR A 272 8.06 -18.55 -8.22
C THR A 272 7.05 -19.21 -9.16
N THR A 273 6.06 -19.92 -8.60
CA THR A 273 5.11 -20.74 -9.36
C THR A 273 3.68 -20.23 -9.24
N ASP A 274 3.25 -19.91 -8.03
CA ASP A 274 1.84 -19.66 -7.73
C ASP A 274 1.62 -18.19 -7.41
N GLU A 275 1.09 -17.44 -8.37
CA GLU A 275 0.73 -16.04 -8.16
C GLU A 275 -0.36 -15.93 -7.08
N ASN A 276 -0.27 -14.93 -6.20
CA ASN A 276 -1.30 -14.69 -5.20
C ASN A 276 -2.52 -13.99 -5.84
N PHE A 277 -3.73 -14.42 -5.50
CA PHE A 277 -4.95 -13.99 -6.20
C PHE A 277 -5.18 -12.48 -6.21
N ILE A 278 -4.99 -11.81 -5.07
CA ILE A 278 -5.25 -10.37 -5.00
C ILE A 278 -4.19 -9.55 -5.74
N GLU A 279 -2.93 -9.97 -5.73
CA GLU A 279 -1.86 -9.41 -6.58
C GLU A 279 -2.20 -9.57 -8.05
N ARG A 280 -2.71 -10.75 -8.47
CA ARG A 280 -3.16 -11.00 -9.84
C ARG A 280 -4.18 -9.98 -10.31
N LEU A 281 -5.22 -9.75 -9.51
CA LEU A 281 -6.26 -8.76 -9.83
C LEU A 281 -5.66 -7.35 -10.03
N VAL A 282 -4.76 -6.93 -9.14
CA VAL A 282 -4.10 -5.61 -9.23
C VAL A 282 -3.21 -5.50 -10.47
N ARG A 283 -2.46 -6.57 -10.79
CA ARG A 283 -1.54 -6.64 -11.95
C ARG A 283 -2.31 -6.56 -13.26
N HIS A 284 -3.34 -7.39 -13.43
CA HIS A 284 -4.13 -7.42 -14.65
C HIS A 284 -5.00 -6.17 -14.85
N GLN A 285 -5.33 -5.43 -13.78
CA GLN A 285 -6.10 -4.19 -13.91
C GLN A 285 -5.39 -3.12 -14.75
N ASN A 286 -4.08 -2.92 -14.54
CA ASN A 286 -3.29 -1.87 -15.21
C ASN A 286 -2.16 -2.42 -16.11
N GLY A 287 -1.99 -3.74 -16.12
CA GLY A 287 -0.95 -4.43 -16.87
C GLY A 287 0.44 -4.33 -16.24
N VAL A 288 1.36 -5.13 -16.78
CA VAL A 288 2.78 -5.16 -16.45
C VAL A 288 3.52 -5.11 -17.78
N ALA A 289 4.42 -4.14 -17.98
CA ALA A 289 5.18 -4.03 -19.22
C ALA A 289 6.32 -5.05 -19.30
N GLY A 290 6.76 -5.62 -18.17
CA GLY A 290 7.80 -6.65 -18.12
C GLY A 290 9.20 -6.07 -18.35
N LEU A 291 9.48 -4.93 -17.71
CA LEU A 291 10.72 -4.16 -17.93
C LEU A 291 11.93 -4.74 -17.19
N THR A 292 11.69 -5.55 -16.16
CA THR A 292 12.74 -6.19 -15.36
C THR A 292 12.92 -7.63 -15.84
N THR A 293 14.17 -8.09 -15.90
CA THR A 293 14.50 -9.48 -16.25
C THR A 293 13.74 -10.47 -15.35
N GLY A 294 12.97 -11.38 -15.96
CA GLY A 294 12.17 -12.37 -15.24
C GLY A 294 10.73 -11.94 -14.96
N GLU A 295 10.40 -10.67 -15.13
CA GLU A 295 9.04 -10.17 -15.01
C GLU A 295 8.28 -10.36 -16.34
N ALA A 296 7.30 -11.27 -16.35
CA ALA A 296 6.49 -11.53 -17.53
C ALA A 296 5.52 -10.37 -17.81
N PRO A 297 5.40 -9.90 -19.08
CA PRO A 297 4.45 -8.87 -19.43
C PRO A 297 3.01 -9.37 -19.31
N ILE A 298 2.13 -8.51 -18.82
CA ILE A 298 0.69 -8.74 -18.66
C ILE A 298 -0.04 -7.59 -19.35
N ALA A 299 -0.93 -7.90 -20.28
CA ALA A 299 -1.78 -6.88 -20.87
C ALA A 299 -2.75 -6.33 -19.81
N ALA A 300 -2.96 -5.02 -19.82
CA ALA A 300 -4.03 -4.43 -19.03
C ALA A 300 -5.37 -4.91 -19.60
N ASP A 301 -6.09 -5.73 -18.85
CA ASP A 301 -7.35 -6.30 -19.29
C ASP A 301 -8.53 -5.85 -18.41
N ALA A 302 -8.32 -5.12 -17.32
CA ALA A 302 -9.36 -4.70 -16.37
C ALA A 302 -10.00 -5.85 -15.56
N MET A 303 -9.21 -6.89 -15.23
CA MET A 303 -9.64 -8.05 -14.44
C MET A 303 -10.36 -7.69 -13.14
N LEU A 304 -9.84 -6.75 -12.36
CA LEU A 304 -10.48 -6.34 -11.10
C LEU A 304 -11.85 -5.69 -11.36
N THR A 305 -11.98 -4.87 -12.40
CA THR A 305 -13.27 -4.30 -12.80
C THR A 305 -14.26 -5.40 -13.20
N ARG A 306 -13.85 -6.39 -14.00
CA ARG A 306 -14.72 -7.52 -14.39
C ARG A 306 -15.12 -8.38 -13.18
N PHE A 307 -14.15 -8.73 -12.33
CA PHE A 307 -14.39 -9.49 -11.11
C PHE A 307 -15.37 -8.76 -10.18
N THR A 308 -15.19 -7.45 -9.99
CA THR A 308 -16.12 -6.61 -9.21
C THR A 308 -17.53 -6.64 -9.78
N ALA A 309 -17.67 -6.50 -11.11
CA ALA A 309 -18.97 -6.52 -11.78
C ALA A 309 -19.68 -7.87 -11.62
N ASP A 310 -18.95 -8.99 -11.66
CA ASP A 310 -19.50 -10.32 -11.43
C ASP A 310 -19.91 -10.54 -9.98
N LEU A 311 -19.09 -10.13 -9.01
CA LEU A 311 -19.49 -10.14 -7.60
C LEU A 311 -20.74 -9.31 -7.36
N TRP A 312 -20.89 -8.17 -8.03
CA TRP A 312 -22.06 -7.33 -7.85
C TRP A 312 -23.37 -7.99 -8.31
N LYS A 313 -23.34 -8.86 -9.31
CA LYS A 313 -24.51 -9.66 -9.72
C LYS A 313 -25.02 -10.54 -8.58
N LEU A 314 -24.13 -10.98 -7.68
CA LEU A 314 -24.47 -11.72 -6.46
C LEU A 314 -24.98 -10.78 -5.36
N ALA A 315 -24.31 -9.64 -5.17
CA ALA A 315 -24.53 -8.70 -4.06
C ALA A 315 -25.76 -7.78 -4.21
N GLN A 316 -26.33 -7.62 -5.40
CA GLN A 316 -27.46 -6.71 -5.64
C GLN A 316 -28.71 -7.02 -4.78
N ASP A 317 -29.61 -6.05 -4.62
CA ASP A 317 -30.84 -6.25 -3.84
C ASP A 317 -31.76 -7.27 -4.52
N GLY A 318 -32.11 -8.35 -3.79
CA GLY A 318 -32.79 -9.52 -4.37
C GLY A 318 -31.85 -10.53 -5.06
N GLY A 319 -30.54 -10.28 -5.05
CA GLY A 319 -29.50 -11.24 -5.38
C GLY A 319 -29.41 -12.39 -4.37
N LEU A 320 -28.59 -13.40 -4.68
CA LEU A 320 -28.54 -14.67 -3.94
C LEU A 320 -28.18 -14.49 -2.44
N THR A 321 -27.48 -13.42 -2.09
CA THR A 321 -26.75 -13.32 -0.81
C THR A 321 -27.53 -12.59 0.29
N LEU A 322 -28.69 -12.01 -0.05
CA LEU A 322 -29.58 -11.38 0.94
C LEU A 322 -30.66 -12.35 1.44
N ARG A 323 -30.66 -13.60 0.98
CA ARG A 323 -31.69 -14.61 1.29
C ARG A 323 -31.20 -16.06 1.38
N ASP A 324 -29.91 -16.35 1.19
CA ASP A 324 -29.38 -17.72 1.25
C ASP A 324 -28.96 -18.19 2.65
N GLY A 325 -29.04 -17.30 3.65
CA GLY A 325 -28.97 -17.68 5.05
C GLY A 325 -30.02 -18.74 5.41
N ASN A 326 -29.61 -19.77 6.15
CA ASN A 326 -30.49 -20.83 6.61
C ASN A 326 -31.52 -20.27 7.61
N PRO A 327 -32.82 -20.65 7.58
CA PRO A 327 -33.79 -20.30 8.61
C PRO A 327 -33.34 -20.57 10.06
N THR A 328 -32.45 -21.55 10.28
CA THR A 328 -31.89 -21.88 11.60
C THR A 328 -30.51 -21.27 11.86
N ASN A 329 -29.87 -20.69 10.85
CA ASN A 329 -28.63 -19.93 10.97
C ASN A 329 -28.51 -18.96 9.78
N ALA A 330 -28.93 -17.71 10.02
CA ALA A 330 -28.98 -16.67 9.00
C ALA A 330 -27.61 -16.29 8.42
N ASP A 331 -26.51 -16.74 9.05
CA ASP A 331 -25.13 -16.47 8.62
C ASP A 331 -24.55 -17.57 7.70
N LEU A 332 -25.31 -18.65 7.43
CA LEU A 332 -24.89 -19.73 6.51
C LEU A 332 -25.15 -19.34 5.03
N ASN A 333 -24.25 -18.56 4.44
CA ASN A 333 -24.33 -18.10 3.03
C ASN A 333 -23.65 -19.07 2.04
N GLU A 334 -23.95 -20.38 2.12
CA GLU A 334 -23.19 -21.42 1.40
C GLU A 334 -23.26 -21.30 -0.13
N VAL A 335 -24.40 -20.86 -0.69
CA VAL A 335 -24.54 -20.67 -2.15
C VAL A 335 -23.71 -19.48 -2.60
N SER A 336 -23.75 -18.38 -1.86
CA SER A 336 -22.94 -17.19 -2.10
C SER A 336 -21.45 -17.48 -2.05
N LYS A 337 -21.01 -18.25 -1.04
CA LYS A 337 -19.62 -18.71 -0.91
C LYS A 337 -19.21 -19.57 -2.10
N ALA A 338 -20.02 -20.55 -2.50
CA ALA A 338 -19.71 -21.42 -3.64
C ALA A 338 -19.56 -20.63 -4.96
N LEU A 339 -20.46 -19.68 -5.22
CA LEU A 339 -20.40 -18.85 -6.42
C LEU A 339 -19.24 -17.86 -6.40
N THR A 340 -18.92 -17.31 -5.22
CA THR A 340 -17.72 -16.48 -5.03
C THR A 340 -16.46 -17.30 -5.32
N ALA A 341 -16.36 -18.52 -4.81
CA ALA A 341 -15.22 -19.41 -5.06
C ALA A 341 -15.09 -19.74 -6.54
N PHE A 342 -16.21 -20.02 -7.22
CA PHE A 342 -16.25 -20.26 -8.65
C PHE A 342 -15.78 -19.04 -9.45
N ALA A 343 -16.21 -17.83 -9.08
CA ALA A 343 -15.72 -16.60 -9.68
C ALA A 343 -14.21 -16.45 -9.48
N MET A 344 -13.70 -16.64 -8.26
CA MET A 344 -12.26 -16.58 -7.97
C MET A 344 -11.47 -17.58 -8.84
N GLN A 345 -11.93 -18.83 -8.96
CA GLN A 345 -11.33 -19.85 -9.82
C GLN A 345 -11.27 -19.39 -11.29
N LYS A 346 -12.38 -18.86 -11.82
CA LYS A 346 -12.48 -18.35 -13.20
C LYS A 346 -11.42 -17.29 -13.48
N TYR A 347 -11.27 -16.30 -12.59
CA TYR A 347 -10.30 -15.22 -12.76
C TYR A 347 -8.85 -15.64 -12.47
N TYR A 348 -8.64 -16.65 -11.63
CA TYR A 348 -7.32 -17.18 -11.36
C TYR A 348 -6.73 -17.94 -12.55
N GLU A 349 -7.55 -18.76 -13.23
CA GLU A 349 -7.15 -19.51 -14.43
C GLU A 349 -7.31 -18.73 -15.73
N GLU A 350 -7.83 -17.50 -15.68
CA GLU A 350 -8.09 -16.70 -16.88
C GLU A 350 -6.78 -16.38 -17.61
N THR A 351 -6.74 -16.60 -18.90
CA THR A 351 -5.61 -16.28 -19.78
C THR A 351 -6.07 -15.27 -20.82
N ALA A 352 -5.14 -14.72 -21.62
CA ALA A 352 -5.49 -13.85 -22.74
C ALA A 352 -6.48 -14.53 -23.72
N ASP A 353 -6.41 -15.86 -23.85
CA ASP A 353 -7.29 -16.63 -24.74
C ASP A 353 -8.67 -16.94 -24.14
N SER A 354 -8.83 -16.77 -22.83
CA SER A 354 -10.09 -17.02 -22.10
C SER A 354 -10.70 -15.75 -21.49
N THR A 355 -10.25 -14.57 -21.91
CA THR A 355 -10.80 -13.28 -21.45
C THR A 355 -12.24 -13.12 -21.94
N GLY A 356 -13.20 -13.27 -21.03
CA GLY A 356 -14.65 -13.23 -21.29
C GLY A 356 -15.44 -13.65 -20.06
#